data_AF-A0A1X7A9R5-F1
#
_entry.id   AF-A0A1X7A9R5-F1
#
_cell.length_a   1.000
_cell.length_b   1.000
_cell.length_c   1.000
_cell.angle_alpha   90.00
_cell.angle_beta   90.00
_cell.angle_gamma   90.00
#
_symmetry.space_group_name_H-M   'P 1'
#
loop_
_entity.id
_entity.type
_entity.pdbx_description
1 polymer ?
#
loop_
_entity_poly.entity_id
_entity_poly.type
_entity_poly.pdbx_seq_one_letter_code
_entity_poly.pdbx_strand_id
1 'polypeptide(L)'
;MNVLWLQSADCGGCTMSLLCAEGPNVFDLLSGAGIEFLWHPALSEASAGEVRRLLALVESGEIALDVLAIEGSILTGPKGTGRFHILSGTGRSMLDWVQSLAGQAEHVMAVGTCATYGGVTSAGPSPPSFAAKAVCR
;
A
#
# COMPACT_ATOMS: atom_id res chain seq x y z
N MET A 1 -8.78 -13.96 6.48
CA MET A 1 -8.25 -12.63 6.76
C MET A 1 -7.93 -11.95 5.44
N ASN A 2 -8.61 -10.87 5.09
CA ASN A 2 -8.47 -10.13 3.86
C ASN A 2 -7.38 -9.06 3.97
N VAL A 3 -6.36 -9.17 3.12
CA VAL A 3 -5.23 -8.25 3.07
C VAL A 3 -5.27 -7.47 1.75
N LEU A 4 -5.26 -6.15 1.84
CA LEU A 4 -5.04 -5.26 0.70
C LEU A 4 -3.66 -4.64 0.80
N TRP A 5 -2.82 -4.84 -0.22
CA TRP A 5 -1.48 -4.30 -0.27
C TRP A 5 -1.37 -3.18 -1.27
N LEU A 6 -0.94 -2.00 -0.84
CA LEU A 6 -0.74 -0.83 -1.69
C LEU A 6 0.71 -0.36 -1.65
N GLN A 7 1.20 0.09 -2.81
CA GLN A 7 2.56 0.62 -2.98
C GLN A 7 2.53 2.12 -3.28
N SER A 8 3.50 2.86 -2.74
CA SER A 8 3.71 4.27 -3.06
C SER A 8 5.15 4.54 -3.49
N ALA A 9 5.92 5.37 -2.78
CA ALA A 9 7.31 5.63 -3.13
C ALA A 9 8.16 4.49 -2.58
N ASP A 10 8.31 3.44 -3.39
CA ASP A 10 8.99 2.21 -3.05
C ASP A 10 9.98 1.75 -4.13
N CYS A 11 10.73 0.70 -3.84
CA CYS A 11 11.70 0.10 -4.75
C CYS A 11 11.39 -1.37 -5.11
N GLY A 12 10.25 -1.90 -4.66
CA GLY A 12 9.84 -3.31 -4.76
C GLY A 12 10.60 -4.26 -3.82
N GLY A 13 11.53 -3.75 -3.02
CA GLY A 13 12.40 -4.57 -2.19
C GLY A 13 11.66 -5.35 -1.10
N CYS A 14 10.56 -4.83 -0.54
CA CYS A 14 9.83 -5.54 0.51
C CYS A 14 8.99 -6.66 -0.11
N THR A 15 8.36 -6.41 -1.26
CA THR A 15 7.72 -7.45 -2.08
C THR A 15 8.72 -8.56 -2.44
N MET A 16 9.91 -8.21 -2.94
CA MET A 16 10.93 -9.20 -3.29
C MET A 16 11.42 -9.99 -2.07
N SER A 17 11.63 -9.30 -0.94
CA SER A 17 12.01 -9.96 0.31
C SER A 17 10.93 -10.94 0.80
N LEU A 18 9.64 -10.62 0.60
CA LEU A 18 8.52 -11.49 0.92
C LEU A 18 8.54 -12.76 0.07
N LEU A 19 8.85 -12.64 -1.23
CA LEU A 19 8.94 -13.77 -2.15
C LEU A 19 10.12 -14.71 -1.87
N CYS A 20 11.13 -14.24 -1.13
CA CYS A 20 12.24 -15.09 -0.66
C CYS A 20 11.88 -15.97 0.54
N ALA A 21 10.63 -15.97 1.01
CA ALA A 21 10.19 -16.88 2.07
C ALA A 21 10.32 -18.34 1.61
N GLU A 22 11.07 -19.14 2.37
CA GLU A 22 11.29 -20.56 2.13
C GLU A 22 10.83 -21.40 3.33
N GLY A 23 10.23 -22.55 3.05
CA GLY A 23 9.83 -23.55 4.05
C GLY A 23 8.68 -23.15 4.98
N PRO A 24 7.45 -22.90 4.52
CA PRO A 24 6.92 -23.03 3.15
C PRO A 24 7.09 -21.75 2.31
N ASN A 25 6.77 -21.80 1.00
CA ASN A 25 6.77 -20.58 0.19
C ASN A 25 5.70 -19.60 0.69
N VAL A 26 5.80 -18.33 0.30
CA VAL A 26 4.89 -17.28 0.81
C VAL A 26 3.42 -17.59 0.56
N PHE A 27 3.04 -18.13 -0.60
CA PHE A 27 1.63 -18.37 -0.94
C PHE A 27 1.06 -19.52 -0.10
N ASP A 28 1.85 -20.57 0.11
CA ASP A 28 1.48 -21.69 0.99
C ASP A 28 1.39 -21.24 2.45
N LEU A 29 2.32 -20.37 2.89
CA LEU A 29 2.31 -19.81 4.24
C LEU A 29 1.03 -19.00 4.49
N LEU A 30 0.71 -18.10 3.58
CA LEU A 30 -0.43 -17.19 3.71
C LEU A 30 -1.75 -17.94 3.62
N SER A 31 -1.91 -18.81 2.63
CA SER A 31 -3.11 -19.65 2.51
C SER A 31 -3.29 -20.57 3.71
N GLY A 32 -2.22 -21.19 4.21
CA GLY A 32 -2.24 -22.01 5.43
C GLY A 32 -2.58 -21.23 6.70
N ALA A 33 -2.28 -19.93 6.73
CA ALA A 33 -2.68 -19.02 7.80
C ALA A 33 -4.09 -18.43 7.63
N GLY A 34 -4.83 -18.80 6.57
CA GLY A 34 -6.14 -18.24 6.25
C GLY A 34 -6.08 -16.78 5.80
N ILE A 35 -4.96 -16.37 5.19
CA ILE A 35 -4.72 -15.03 4.68
C ILE A 35 -4.98 -15.01 3.18
N GLU A 36 -5.94 -14.18 2.78
CA GLU A 36 -6.35 -13.98 1.41
C GLU A 36 -5.92 -12.58 0.96
N PHE A 37 -5.16 -12.49 -0.12
CA PHE A 37 -4.86 -11.20 -0.74
C PHE A 37 -6.05 -10.75 -1.58
N LEU A 38 -6.68 -9.65 -1.18
CA LEU A 38 -7.64 -8.95 -2.03
C LEU A 38 -6.93 -8.43 -3.29
N TRP A 39 -5.76 -7.81 -3.10
CA TRP A 39 -4.91 -7.37 -4.19
C TRP A 39 -3.49 -7.03 -3.73
N HIS A 40 -2.52 -7.28 -4.60
CA HIS A 40 -1.13 -6.85 -4.50
C HIS A 40 -0.60 -6.47 -5.90
N PRO A 41 0.05 -5.30 -6.08
CA PRO A 41 0.40 -4.78 -7.42
C PRO A 41 1.26 -5.73 -8.28
N ALA A 42 2.18 -6.46 -7.65
CA ALA A 42 3.07 -7.40 -8.35
C ALA A 42 2.56 -8.85 -8.42
N LEU A 43 1.54 -9.24 -7.63
CA LEU A 43 1.17 -10.66 -7.45
C LEU A 43 -0.25 -10.96 -7.94
N SER A 44 -1.12 -9.96 -8.05
CA SER A 44 -2.50 -10.15 -8.47
C SER A 44 -2.69 -10.00 -9.97
N GLU A 45 -3.55 -10.85 -10.54
CA GLU A 45 -3.92 -10.78 -11.96
C GLU A 45 -4.82 -9.58 -12.28
N ALA A 46 -5.70 -9.21 -11.33
CA ALA A 46 -6.64 -8.11 -11.48
C ALA A 46 -5.92 -6.78 -11.74
N SER A 47 -6.35 -6.06 -12.77
CA SER A 47 -5.70 -4.82 -13.21
C SER A 47 -6.70 -3.72 -13.59
N ALA A 48 -6.21 -2.48 -13.67
CA ALA A 48 -6.98 -1.32 -14.15
C ALA A 48 -8.40 -1.19 -13.54
N GLY A 49 -9.44 -1.47 -14.33
CA GLY A 49 -10.83 -1.31 -13.92
C GLY A 49 -11.26 -2.27 -12.81
N GLU A 50 -10.68 -3.47 -12.76
CA GLU A 50 -10.98 -4.48 -11.76
C GLU A 50 -10.49 -4.02 -10.40
N VAL A 51 -9.26 -3.51 -10.33
CA VAL A 51 -8.68 -2.95 -9.10
C VAL A 51 -9.46 -1.74 -8.64
N ARG A 52 -9.87 -0.84 -9.54
CA ARG A 52 -10.70 0.32 -9.18
C ARG A 52 -12.05 -0.10 -8.58
N ARG A 53 -12.68 -1.14 -9.13
CA ARG A 53 -13.93 -1.69 -8.59
C ARG A 53 -13.68 -2.31 -7.21
N LEU A 54 -12.63 -3.12 -7.06
CA LEU A 54 -12.25 -3.72 -5.78
C LEU A 54 -12.03 -2.66 -4.70
N LEU A 55 -11.25 -1.62 -4.99
CA LEU A 55 -10.99 -0.52 -4.06
C LEU A 55 -12.27 0.20 -3.65
N ALA A 56 -13.21 0.40 -4.59
CA ALA A 56 -14.51 1.00 -4.28
C ALA A 56 -15.39 0.11 -3.39
N LEU A 57 -15.35 -1.21 -3.58
CA LEU A 57 -16.08 -2.17 -2.74
C LEU A 57 -15.51 -2.24 -1.32
N VAL A 58 -14.19 -2.12 -1.19
CA VAL A 58 -13.53 -2.06 0.12
C VAL A 58 -13.82 -0.71 0.81
N GLU A 59 -13.70 0.39 0.07
CA GLU A 59 -14.01 1.74 0.58
C GLU A 59 -15.49 1.87 1.01
N SER A 60 -16.43 1.23 0.32
CA SER A 60 -17.85 1.22 0.72
C SER A 60 -18.16 0.28 1.89
N GLY A 61 -17.20 -0.58 2.28
CA GLY A 61 -17.39 -1.61 3.30
C GLY A 61 -18.18 -2.84 2.81
N GLU A 62 -18.43 -2.96 1.51
CA GLU A 62 -19.05 -4.16 0.92
C GLU A 62 -18.10 -5.37 0.98
N ILE A 63 -16.79 -5.12 0.87
CA ILE A 63 -15.74 -6.09 1.16
C ILE A 63 -15.04 -5.67 2.45
N ALA A 64 -15.07 -6.55 3.46
CA ALA A 64 -14.34 -6.35 4.71
C ALA A 64 -12.83 -6.33 4.46
N LEU A 65 -12.15 -5.40 5.12
CA LEU A 65 -10.70 -5.23 5.07
C LEU A 65 -10.11 -5.46 6.46
N ASP A 66 -9.37 -6.54 6.62
CA ASP A 66 -8.76 -6.86 7.91
C ASP A 66 -7.40 -6.16 8.05
N VAL A 67 -6.57 -6.21 7.00
CA VAL A 67 -5.24 -5.56 7.00
C VAL A 67 -5.04 -4.72 5.75
N LEU A 68 -4.76 -3.43 5.95
CA LEU A 68 -4.18 -2.56 4.94
C LEU A 68 -2.65 -2.56 5.07
N ALA A 69 -1.96 -3.24 4.16
CA ALA A 69 -0.51 -3.23 4.09
C ALA A 69 -0.02 -2.13 3.14
N ILE A 70 0.88 -1.27 3.62
CA ILE A 70 1.45 -0.18 2.83
C ILE A 70 2.96 -0.40 2.68
N GLU A 71 3.41 -0.57 1.44
CA GLU A 71 4.83 -0.61 1.09
C GLU A 71 5.27 0.73 0.48
N GLY A 72 6.39 1.25 0.97
CA GLY A 72 6.92 2.54 0.53
C GLY A 72 6.37 3.74 1.29
N SER A 73 6.98 4.90 1.04
CA SER A 73 6.60 6.15 1.68
C SER A 73 5.40 6.80 0.99
N ILE A 74 4.54 7.47 1.75
CA ILE A 74 3.39 8.20 1.20
C ILE A 74 3.85 9.57 0.73
N LEU A 75 3.74 9.81 -0.59
CA LEU A 75 4.01 11.13 -1.15
C LEU A 75 2.87 12.09 -0.77
N THR A 76 3.23 13.19 -0.13
CA THR A 76 2.34 14.29 0.28
C THR A 76 2.52 15.53 -0.60
N GLY A 77 3.55 15.57 -1.45
CA GLY A 77 3.75 16.63 -2.42
C GLY A 77 2.79 16.59 -3.62
N PRO A 78 2.58 17.71 -4.33
CA PRO A 78 3.02 19.05 -3.96
C PRO A 78 2.07 19.68 -2.93
N LYS A 79 2.59 20.58 -2.09
CA LYS A 79 1.79 21.40 -1.15
C LYS A 79 0.82 20.60 -0.26
N GLY A 80 1.19 19.39 0.17
CA GLY A 80 0.35 18.54 1.01
C GLY A 80 -0.77 17.77 0.27
N THR A 81 -0.90 17.93 -1.05
CA THR A 81 -2.00 17.31 -1.83
C THR A 81 -1.78 15.83 -2.15
N GLY A 82 -0.55 15.33 -2.02
CA GLY A 82 -0.16 13.96 -2.41
C GLY A 82 -0.22 13.65 -3.91
N ARG A 83 -0.44 14.65 -4.76
CA ARG A 83 -0.59 14.47 -6.22
C ARG A 83 0.68 14.03 -6.96
N PHE A 84 1.82 13.95 -6.29
CA PHE A 84 3.00 13.28 -6.85
C PHE A 84 2.80 11.79 -7.06
N HIS A 85 1.81 11.19 -6.40
CA HIS A 85 1.34 9.86 -6.72
C HIS A 85 -0.18 9.86 -6.85
N ILE A 86 -0.67 9.82 -8.08
CA ILE A 86 -2.08 9.61 -8.41
C ILE A 86 -2.29 8.14 -8.73
N LEU A 87 -3.27 7.50 -8.08
CA LEU A 87 -3.64 6.15 -8.46
C LEU A 87 -4.35 6.18 -9.82
N SER A 88 -3.74 5.55 -10.82
CA SER A 88 -4.14 5.64 -12.22
C SER A 88 -5.62 5.37 -12.46
N GLY A 89 -6.27 6.28 -13.19
CA GLY A 89 -7.68 6.17 -13.55
C GLY A 89 -8.68 6.51 -12.44
N THR A 90 -8.22 6.95 -11.26
CA THR A 90 -9.10 7.39 -10.16
C THR A 90 -9.15 8.90 -9.98
N GLY A 91 -8.11 9.62 -10.42
CA GLY A 91 -7.95 11.05 -10.16
C GLY A 91 -7.63 11.40 -8.70
N ARG A 92 -7.56 10.41 -7.82
CA ARG A 92 -7.27 10.55 -6.38
C ARG A 92 -5.80 10.22 -6.10
N SER A 93 -5.21 10.91 -5.13
CA SER A 93 -3.84 10.62 -4.71
C SER A 93 -3.78 9.32 -3.92
N MET A 94 -2.62 8.67 -3.91
CA MET A 94 -2.40 7.52 -3.03
C MET A 94 -2.52 7.89 -1.55
N LEU A 95 -2.16 9.12 -1.19
CA LEU A 95 -2.42 9.66 0.15
C LEU A 95 -3.91 9.59 0.52
N ASP A 96 -4.78 10.05 -0.38
CA ASP A 96 -6.24 10.06 -0.17
C ASP A 96 -6.83 8.66 -0.08
N TRP A 97 -6.38 7.73 -0.95
CA TRP A 97 -6.78 6.32 -0.88
C TRP A 97 -6.36 5.66 0.43
N VAL A 98 -5.11 5.85 0.86
CA VAL A 98 -4.60 5.27 2.11
C VAL A 98 -5.37 5.83 3.31
N GLN A 99 -5.66 7.13 3.33
CA GLN A 99 -6.46 7.74 4.40
C GLN A 99 -7.88 7.18 4.47
N SER A 100 -8.53 6.99 3.32
CA SER A 100 -9.89 6.43 3.25
C SER A 100 -9.91 4.96 3.70
N LEU A 101 -9.04 4.13 3.13
CA LEU A 101 -9.00 2.70 3.40
C LEU A 101 -8.49 2.37 4.81
N ALA A 102 -7.64 3.21 5.39
CA ALA A 102 -7.22 3.06 6.78
C ALA A 102 -8.40 3.20 7.77
N GLY A 103 -9.45 3.94 7.41
CA GLY A 103 -10.68 4.02 8.20
C GLY A 103 -11.54 2.75 8.13
N GLN A 104 -11.35 1.94 7.09
CA GLN A 104 -12.10 0.70 6.85
C GLN A 104 -11.35 -0.54 7.37
N ALA A 105 -10.03 -0.46 7.52
CA ALA A 105 -9.18 -1.57 7.92
C ALA A 105 -9.21 -1.79 9.45
N GLU A 106 -9.24 -3.05 9.90
CA GLU A 106 -9.03 -3.36 11.32
C GLU A 106 -7.59 -3.04 11.76
N HIS A 107 -6.63 -3.29 10.87
CA HIS A 107 -5.21 -3.06 11.09
C HIS A 107 -4.53 -2.40 9.90
N VAL A 108 -3.62 -1.47 10.18
CA VAL A 108 -2.76 -0.85 9.17
C VAL A 108 -1.31 -1.28 9.43
N MET A 109 -0.69 -1.90 8.43
CA MET A 109 0.68 -2.40 8.50
C MET A 109 1.59 -1.56 7.61
N ALA A 110 2.62 -0.95 8.20
CA ALA A 110 3.69 -0.30 7.45
C ALA A 110 4.78 -1.33 7.11
N VAL A 111 4.97 -1.60 5.82
CA VAL A 111 5.92 -2.59 5.33
C VAL A 111 7.22 -1.90 4.89
N GLY A 112 8.29 -2.20 5.62
CA GLY A 112 9.64 -1.72 5.35
C GLY A 112 9.92 -0.30 5.84
N THR A 113 11.21 0.04 5.91
CA THR A 113 11.71 1.31 6.47
C THR A 113 11.13 2.55 5.78
N CYS A 114 10.81 2.47 4.48
CA CYS A 114 10.15 3.56 3.76
C CYS A 114 8.77 3.85 4.36
N ALA A 115 7.92 2.84 4.52
CA ALA A 115 6.60 3.03 5.11
C ALA A 115 6.68 3.40 6.60
N THR A 116 7.63 2.84 7.37
CA THR A 116 7.71 3.09 8.82
C THR A 116 8.37 4.42 9.18
N TYR A 117 9.37 4.87 8.43
CA TYR A 117 10.22 6.02 8.79
C TYR A 117 10.50 7.00 7.65
N GLY A 118 9.95 6.77 6.46
CA GLY A 118 10.17 7.59 5.25
C GLY A 118 11.35 7.13 4.37
N GLY A 119 12.26 6.32 4.92
CA GLY A 119 13.35 5.70 4.17
C GLY A 119 14.20 6.67 3.33
N VAL A 120 14.71 6.20 2.19
CA VAL A 120 15.55 7.00 1.29
C VAL A 120 14.81 8.21 0.72
N THR A 121 13.49 8.11 0.53
CA THR A 121 12.68 9.22 0.00
C THR A 121 12.56 10.40 0.97
N SER A 122 12.88 10.20 2.25
CA SER A 122 12.93 11.26 3.26
C SER A 122 14.37 11.60 3.67
N ALA A 123 15.37 11.05 2.98
CA ALA A 123 16.78 11.32 3.27
C ALA A 123 17.26 12.64 2.65
N GLY A 124 18.02 13.42 3.42
CA GLY A 124 18.61 14.70 2.99
C GLY A 124 17.61 15.87 2.99
N PRO A 125 18.05 17.07 2.56
CA PRO A 125 17.14 18.19 2.36
C PRO A 125 16.23 17.90 1.17
N SER A 126 15.07 17.29 1.43
CA SER A 126 14.07 17.11 0.39
C SER A 126 13.64 18.48 -0.12
N PRO A 127 13.57 18.71 -1.45
CA PRO A 127 13.06 19.98 -1.97
C PRO A 127 11.65 20.21 -1.39
N PRO A 128 11.25 21.45 -1.05
CA PRO A 128 10.00 21.71 -0.33
C PRO A 128 8.74 21.21 -1.06
N SER A 129 8.85 20.93 -2.36
CA SER A 129 7.80 20.30 -3.15
C SER A 129 7.71 18.78 -2.94
N PHE A 130 8.83 18.10 -2.68
CA PHE A 130 8.92 16.66 -2.44
C PHE A 130 8.86 16.36 -0.94
N ALA A 131 7.65 16.06 -0.47
CA ALA A 131 7.44 15.63 0.89
C ALA A 131 6.90 14.19 0.87
N ALA A 132 7.64 13.28 1.50
CA ALA A 132 7.21 11.90 1.74
C ALA A 132 7.11 11.67 3.25
N LYS A 133 6.08 10.96 3.69
CA LYS A 133 5.87 10.63 5.11
C LYS A 133 5.78 9.12 5.32
N ALA A 134 6.20 8.72 6.51
CA ALA A 134 5.86 7.42 7.06
C ALA A 134 4.35 7.29 7.27
N VAL A 135 3.84 6.07 7.16
CA VAL A 135 2.45 5.68 7.41
C VAL A 135 2.13 5.74 8.91
N CYS A 136 3.10 5.43 9.77
CA CYS A 136 2.92 5.40 11.23
C CYS A 136 3.10 6.77 11.92
N ARG A 137 3.02 7.89 11.19
CA ARG A 137 3.23 9.26 11.71
C ARG A 137 2.18 10.24 11.23
#